data_AF-A0A3C1VHN0-F1
#
_entry.id   AF-A0A3C1VHN0-F1
#
_cell.length_a   1.000
_cell.length_b   1.000
_cell.length_c   1.000
_cell.angle_alpha   90.00
_cell.angle_beta   90.00
_cell.angle_gamma   90.00
#
_symmetry.space_group_name_H-M   'P 1'
#
loop_
_entity.id
_entity.type
_entity.pdbx_description
1 polymer ?
#
loop_
_entity_poly.entity_id
_entity_poly.type
_entity_poly.pdbx_seq_one_letter_code
_entity_poly.pdbx_strand_id
1 'polypeptide(L)'
;MNLKVSILSEPPISGTIKEYLFDVQGDCTWIRFESESEIWAGVFGRGALKNYNAACKFADDKYVFVIAGGQGYILDCHARKLCHKTYVDYFVSAIAAPGKDLVLACDFTRLSAFDTQELLWRSDQVARDGIKLDSSTEKELTGKVEQWDGWYTFKLEYKNWKWTQGSRLTED
;
A
#
# COMPACT_ATOMS: atom_id res chain seq x y z
N MET A 1 -16.99 10.51 2.58
CA MET A 1 -17.20 9.45 3.60
C MET A 1 -16.05 9.57 4.58
N ASN A 2 -16.27 9.48 5.89
CA ASN A 2 -15.16 9.45 6.84
C ASN A 2 -14.85 7.98 7.17
N LEU A 3 -13.99 7.35 6.35
CA LEU A 3 -13.65 5.95 6.50
C LEU A 3 -12.40 5.81 7.36
N LYS A 4 -12.49 5.03 8.44
CA LYS A 4 -11.35 4.56 9.23
C LYS A 4 -10.97 3.16 8.77
N VAL A 5 -9.66 2.95 8.61
CA VAL A 5 -9.10 1.66 8.17
C VAL A 5 -8.00 1.27 9.12
N SER A 6 -8.04 0.04 9.62
CA SER A 6 -7.02 -0.48 10.54
C SER A 6 -6.78 -1.96 10.30
N ILE A 7 -5.50 -2.34 10.27
CA ILE A 7 -5.08 -3.74 10.20
C ILE A 7 -5.33 -4.40 11.55
N LEU A 8 -5.99 -5.56 11.57
CA LEU A 8 -6.20 -6.32 12.80
C LEU A 8 -5.04 -7.29 13.02
N SER A 9 -4.57 -7.39 14.27
CA SER A 9 -3.53 -8.35 14.67
C SER A 9 -4.06 -9.79 14.76
N GLU A 10 -5.36 -9.93 14.99
CA GLU A 10 -6.07 -11.19 15.15
C GLU A 10 -7.41 -11.12 14.40
N PRO A 11 -7.97 -12.26 13.96
CA PRO A 11 -9.31 -12.29 13.39
C PRO A 11 -10.34 -11.73 14.39
N PRO A 12 -11.38 -11.02 13.92
CA PRO A 12 -12.46 -10.58 14.79
C PRO A 12 -13.18 -11.79 15.41
N ILE A 13 -13.78 -11.58 16.58
CA ILE A 13 -14.61 -12.62 17.20
C ILE A 13 -15.74 -12.97 16.23
N SER A 14 -15.86 -14.25 15.89
CA SER A 14 -16.84 -14.75 14.92
C SER A 14 -18.25 -14.22 15.24
N GLY A 15 -18.86 -13.57 14.25
CA GLY A 15 -20.22 -13.01 14.35
C GLY A 15 -20.32 -11.60 14.95
N THR A 16 -19.22 -10.97 15.37
CA THR A 16 -19.25 -9.61 15.94
C THR A 16 -19.31 -8.50 14.89
N ILE A 17 -18.62 -8.68 13.77
CA ILE A 17 -18.66 -7.78 12.61
C ILE A 17 -18.76 -8.62 11.34
N LYS A 18 -19.39 -8.07 10.31
CA LYS A 18 -19.54 -8.78 9.04
C LYS A 18 -18.19 -8.89 8.33
N GLU A 19 -17.87 -10.09 7.86
CA GLU A 19 -16.64 -10.38 7.14
C GLU A 19 -16.93 -10.52 5.63
N TYR A 20 -16.05 -9.96 4.81
CA TYR A 20 -16.08 -10.08 3.35
C TYR A 20 -14.75 -10.67 2.87
N LEU A 21 -14.83 -11.76 2.11
CA LEU A 21 -13.66 -12.53 1.70
C LEU A 21 -13.13 -12.04 0.34
N PHE A 22 -11.83 -11.79 0.27
CA PHE A 22 -11.13 -11.35 -0.93
C PHE A 22 -9.92 -12.25 -1.18
N ASP A 23 -10.02 -13.09 -2.21
CA ASP A 23 -8.90 -13.93 -2.66
C ASP A 23 -8.32 -14.82 -1.53
N VAL A 24 -9.20 -15.30 -0.64
CA VAL A 24 -8.83 -16.07 0.55
C VAL A 24 -8.28 -17.43 0.15
N GLN A 25 -6.98 -17.62 0.36
CA GLN A 25 -6.27 -18.89 0.26
C GLN A 25 -5.18 -18.95 1.32
N GLY A 26 -5.14 -20.03 2.12
CA GLY A 26 -4.15 -20.18 3.19
C GLY A 26 -4.25 -19.09 4.26
N ASP A 27 -3.09 -18.53 4.64
CA ASP A 27 -3.01 -17.47 5.65
C ASP A 27 -3.66 -16.18 5.15
N CYS A 28 -4.33 -15.46 6.06
CA CYS A 28 -5.07 -14.25 5.74
C CYS A 28 -4.64 -13.05 6.60
N THR A 29 -4.90 -11.84 6.08
CA THR A 29 -4.82 -10.59 6.84
C THR A 29 -6.21 -9.97 6.92
N TRP A 30 -6.61 -9.57 8.13
CA TRP A 30 -7.87 -8.91 8.37
C TRP A 30 -7.68 -7.39 8.42
N ILE A 31 -8.52 -6.68 7.68
CA ILE A 31 -8.56 -5.22 7.67
C ILE A 31 -9.94 -4.78 8.14
N ARG A 32 -10.01 -4.01 9.21
CA ARG A 32 -11.24 -3.41 9.71
C ARG A 32 -11.52 -2.11 8.96
N PHE A 33 -12.75 -1.97 8.49
CA PHE A 33 -13.30 -0.78 7.87
C PHE A 33 -14.43 -0.26 8.76
N GLU A 34 -14.35 1.02 9.13
CA GLU A 34 -15.33 1.66 9.99
C GLU A 34 -15.74 3.02 9.42
N SER A 35 -17.05 3.22 9.31
CA SER A 35 -17.67 4.50 9.01
C SER A 35 -18.69 4.82 10.09
N GLU A 36 -19.36 5.96 9.99
CA GLU A 36 -20.41 6.35 10.95
C GLU A 36 -21.60 5.38 10.97
N SER A 37 -21.87 4.68 9.86
CA SER A 37 -23.04 3.82 9.70
C SER A 37 -22.74 2.33 9.81
N GLU A 38 -21.48 1.91 9.69
CA GLU A 38 -21.14 0.49 9.57
C GLU A 38 -19.70 0.19 9.98
N ILE A 39 -19.51 -0.98 10.59
CA ILE A 39 -18.22 -1.61 10.83
C ILE A 39 -18.23 -2.99 10.18
N TRP A 40 -17.19 -3.30 9.41
CA TRP A 40 -17.01 -4.61 8.79
C TRP A 40 -15.51 -4.92 8.63
N ALA A 41 -15.19 -6.18 8.33
CA ALA A 41 -13.82 -6.61 8.07
C ALA A 41 -13.68 -7.21 6.67
N GLY A 42 -12.63 -6.81 5.95
CA GLY A 42 -12.16 -7.50 4.76
C GLY A 42 -11.13 -8.56 5.17
N VAL A 43 -11.27 -9.76 4.63
CA VAL A 43 -10.35 -10.89 4.82
C VAL A 43 -9.59 -11.08 3.51
N PHE A 44 -8.29 -10.81 3.53
CA PHE A 44 -7.45 -10.83 2.34
C PHE A 44 -6.50 -12.02 2.39
N GLY A 45 -6.42 -12.79 1.29
CA GLY A 45 -5.35 -13.77 1.12
C GLY A 45 -3.98 -13.10 1.24
N ARG A 46 -3.02 -13.81 1.82
CA ARG A 46 -1.65 -13.29 1.98
C ARG A 46 -0.75 -13.66 0.81
N GLY A 47 0.16 -12.77 0.49
CA GLY A 47 1.30 -13.04 -0.39
C GLY A 47 2.44 -13.79 0.31
N ALA A 48 3.58 -13.84 -0.36
CA ALA A 48 4.76 -14.60 0.09
C ALA A 48 5.45 -14.02 1.35
N LEU A 49 5.18 -12.76 1.73
CA LEU A 49 5.91 -12.08 2.79
C LEU A 49 5.20 -12.19 4.15
N LYS A 50 6.00 -12.42 5.20
CA LYS A 50 5.53 -12.40 6.59
C LYS A 50 5.57 -10.98 7.13
N ASN A 51 4.51 -10.57 7.83
CA ASN A 51 4.41 -9.28 8.55
C ASN A 51 4.42 -7.98 7.73
N TYR A 52 4.52 -8.04 6.39
CA TYR A 52 4.35 -6.86 5.55
C TYR A 52 2.88 -6.64 5.23
N ASN A 53 2.24 -5.81 6.05
CA ASN A 53 0.86 -5.40 5.85
C ASN A 53 0.76 -3.87 5.87
N ALA A 54 -0.06 -3.32 5.00
CA ALA A 54 -0.35 -1.89 4.95
C ALA A 54 -1.79 -1.67 4.48
N ALA A 55 -2.37 -0.54 4.84
CA ALA A 55 -3.64 -0.11 4.28
C ALA A 55 -3.59 1.41 4.09
N CYS A 56 -3.83 1.88 2.86
CA CYS A 56 -3.79 3.28 2.51
C CYS A 56 -5.08 3.67 1.79
N LYS A 57 -5.75 4.70 2.28
CA LYS A 57 -6.95 5.25 1.63
C LYS A 57 -6.55 6.11 0.43
N PHE A 58 -7.30 6.00 -0.66
CA PHE A 58 -7.27 6.99 -1.73
C PHE A 58 -7.98 8.27 -1.28
N ALA A 59 -7.84 9.36 -2.04
CA ALA A 59 -8.29 10.69 -1.61
C ALA A 59 -9.81 10.79 -1.35
N ASP A 60 -10.62 9.95 -2.00
CA ASP A 60 -12.07 9.96 -1.89
C ASP A 60 -12.64 9.13 -0.71
N ASP A 61 -11.77 8.47 0.07
CA ASP A 61 -12.15 7.52 1.14
C ASP A 61 -13.06 6.37 0.68
N LYS A 62 -13.23 6.18 -0.64
CA LYS A 62 -14.04 5.10 -1.22
C LYS A 62 -13.17 3.91 -1.56
N TYR A 63 -11.94 4.16 -2.01
CA TYR A 63 -10.99 3.11 -2.36
C TYR A 63 -9.89 2.98 -1.31
N VAL A 64 -9.41 1.75 -1.13
CA VAL A 64 -8.28 1.44 -0.26
C VAL A 64 -7.32 0.51 -1.00
N PHE A 65 -6.04 0.86 -0.95
CA PHE A 65 -4.95 -0.05 -1.30
C PHE A 65 -4.56 -0.85 -0.05
N VAL A 66 -4.59 -2.17 -0.15
CA VAL A 66 -4.23 -3.08 0.94
C VAL A 66 -2.99 -3.87 0.51
N ILE A 67 -2.01 -3.96 1.41
CA ILE A 67 -0.95 -4.96 1.34
C ILE A 67 -1.27 -6.02 2.41
N ALA A 68 -1.43 -7.27 2.00
CA ALA A 68 -1.61 -8.42 2.88
C ALA A 68 -0.48 -9.42 2.65
N GLY A 69 0.49 -9.47 3.56
CA GLY A 69 1.67 -10.31 3.41
C GLY A 69 2.43 -10.08 2.10
N GLY A 70 2.52 -8.83 1.65
CA GLY A 70 3.14 -8.45 0.38
C GLY A 70 2.23 -8.47 -0.86
N GLN A 71 1.09 -9.16 -0.82
CA GLN A 71 0.12 -9.12 -1.90
C GLN A 71 -0.64 -7.80 -1.88
N GLY A 72 -0.59 -7.05 -2.98
CA GLY A 72 -1.31 -5.79 -3.15
C GLY A 72 -2.72 -6.00 -3.70
N TYR A 73 -3.70 -5.28 -3.14
CA TYR A 73 -5.10 -5.27 -3.55
C TYR A 73 -5.64 -3.83 -3.62
N ILE A 74 -6.52 -3.56 -4.59
CA ILE A 74 -7.34 -2.34 -4.61
C ILE A 74 -8.80 -2.74 -4.39
N LEU A 75 -9.42 -2.12 -3.40
CA LEU A 75 -10.78 -2.42 -2.96
C LEU A 75 -11.66 -1.17 -3.08
N ASP A 76 -12.84 -1.32 -3.71
CA ASP A 76 -13.96 -0.38 -3.56
C ASP A 76 -14.68 -0.73 -2.25
N CYS A 77 -14.51 0.08 -1.20
CA CYS A 77 -15.07 -0.15 0.12
C CYS A 77 -16.59 0.03 0.16
N HIS A 78 -17.16 0.85 -0.72
CA HIS A 78 -18.60 1.06 -0.78
C HIS A 78 -19.29 -0.16 -1.43
N ALA A 79 -18.78 -0.60 -2.57
CA ALA A 79 -19.28 -1.78 -3.28
C ALA A 79 -18.82 -3.10 -2.64
N ARG A 80 -17.83 -3.06 -1.75
CA ARG A 80 -17.16 -4.23 -1.15
C ARG A 80 -16.65 -5.17 -2.23
N LYS A 81 -16.04 -4.57 -3.25
CA LYS A 81 -15.64 -5.25 -4.49
C LYS A 81 -14.15 -5.09 -4.69
N LEU A 82 -13.48 -6.21 -4.93
CA LEU A 82 -12.10 -6.20 -5.36
C LEU A 82 -12.02 -5.60 -6.77
N CYS A 83 -11.34 -4.46 -6.90
CA CYS A 83 -11.06 -3.82 -8.18
C CYS A 83 -9.83 -4.43 -8.83
N HIS A 84 -8.79 -4.68 -8.03
CA HIS A 84 -7.51 -5.17 -8.53
C HIS A 84 -6.83 -6.10 -7.54
N LYS A 85 -6.17 -7.12 -8.07
CA LYS A 85 -5.12 -7.88 -7.39
C LYS A 85 -3.85 -7.70 -8.19
N THR A 86 -2.80 -7.25 -7.52
CA THR A 86 -1.49 -7.07 -8.15
C THR A 86 -0.88 -8.42 -8.55
N TYR A 87 -0.13 -8.44 -9.66
CA TYR A 87 0.61 -9.64 -10.08
C TYR A 87 1.84 -9.92 -9.18
N VAL A 88 2.37 -8.86 -8.56
CA VAL A 88 3.51 -8.90 -7.64
C VAL A 88 3.00 -9.07 -6.20
N ASP A 89 3.61 -9.97 -5.43
CA ASP A 89 3.17 -10.34 -4.09
C ASP A 89 4.22 -10.07 -2.99
N TYR A 90 5.15 -9.16 -3.26
CA TYR A 90 6.26 -8.80 -2.38
C TYR A 90 6.37 -7.29 -2.11
N PHE A 91 5.23 -6.59 -2.01
CA PHE A 91 5.20 -5.20 -1.55
C PHE A 91 5.52 -5.09 -0.06
N VAL A 92 6.31 -4.09 0.33
CA VAL A 92 6.75 -3.91 1.72
C VAL A 92 6.11 -2.68 2.38
N SER A 93 5.72 -1.67 1.60
CA SER A 93 5.10 -0.45 2.10
C SER A 93 4.26 0.22 1.03
N ALA A 94 3.32 1.05 1.46
CA ALA A 94 2.52 1.92 0.60
C ALA A 94 2.24 3.26 1.28
N ILE A 95 2.02 4.30 0.47
CA ILE A 95 1.64 5.64 0.90
C ILE A 95 0.74 6.30 -0.14
N ALA A 96 -0.33 6.96 0.31
CA ALA A 96 -1.23 7.69 -0.58
C ALA A 96 -0.62 9.05 -0.98
N ALA A 97 -0.95 9.53 -2.17
CA ALA A 97 -0.69 10.91 -2.58
C ALA A 97 -1.86 11.81 -2.18
N PRO A 98 -1.65 12.79 -1.27
CA PRO A 98 -2.71 13.71 -0.88
C PRO A 98 -3.34 14.40 -2.09
N GLY A 99 -4.67 14.57 -2.05
CA GLY A 99 -5.43 15.25 -3.11
C GLY A 99 -5.44 14.51 -4.46
N LYS A 100 -5.01 13.25 -4.51
CA LYS A 100 -5.01 12.42 -5.72
C LYS A 100 -5.58 11.04 -5.44
N ASP A 101 -6.23 10.49 -6.45
CA ASP A 101 -6.58 9.07 -6.50
C ASP A 101 -5.35 8.26 -6.92
N LEU A 102 -4.29 8.33 -6.10
CA LEU A 102 -3.00 7.72 -6.36
C LEU A 102 -2.38 7.17 -5.07
N VAL A 103 -1.92 5.92 -5.14
CA VAL A 103 -1.10 5.28 -4.09
C VAL A 103 0.24 4.86 -4.68
N LEU A 104 1.30 5.09 -3.93
CA LEU A 104 2.64 4.62 -4.24
C LEU A 104 2.93 3.43 -3.32
N ALA A 105 3.36 2.32 -3.89
CA ALA A 105 3.83 1.16 -3.15
C ALA A 105 5.27 0.83 -3.57
N CYS A 106 6.02 0.18 -2.69
CA CYS A 106 7.36 -0.29 -3.02
C CYS A 106 7.53 -1.76 -2.67
N ASP A 107 8.31 -2.46 -3.49
CA ASP A 107 9.00 -3.67 -3.07
C ASP A 107 10.39 -3.28 -2.52
N PHE A 108 11.29 -4.25 -2.37
CA PHE A 108 12.67 -4.00 -1.90
C PHE A 108 13.52 -3.17 -2.87
N THR A 109 13.13 -3.09 -4.14
CA THR A 109 13.98 -2.61 -5.25
C THR A 109 13.31 -1.62 -6.20
N ARG A 110 11.97 -1.58 -6.26
CA ARG A 110 11.18 -0.81 -7.22
C ARG A 110 10.02 -0.08 -6.57
N LEU A 111 9.66 1.04 -7.18
CA LEU A 111 8.46 1.81 -6.90
C LEU A 111 7.35 1.44 -7.89
N SER A 112 6.11 1.44 -7.43
CA SER A 112 4.91 1.23 -8.22
C SER A 112 3.86 2.28 -7.85
N ALA A 113 3.11 2.75 -8.84
CA ALA A 113 2.06 3.73 -8.69
C ALA A 113 0.74 3.15 -9.17
N PHE A 114 -0.31 3.28 -8.36
CA PHE A 114 -1.62 2.71 -8.59
C PHE A 114 -2.68 3.79 -8.53
N ASP A 115 -3.65 3.74 -9.43
CA ASP A 115 -4.93 4.44 -9.24
C ASP A 115 -5.94 3.54 -8.52
N THR A 116 -7.22 3.88 -8.58
CA THR A 116 -8.30 3.12 -7.93
C THR A 116 -8.67 1.83 -8.65
N GLN A 117 -8.09 1.55 -9.82
CA GLN A 117 -8.43 0.40 -10.66
C GLN A 117 -7.23 -0.51 -10.96
N GLU A 118 -6.03 0.04 -11.14
CA GLU A 118 -4.88 -0.73 -11.62
C GLU A 118 -3.52 -0.05 -11.37
N LEU A 119 -2.47 -0.71 -11.89
CA LEU A 119 -1.11 -0.18 -11.93
C LEU A 119 -0.98 0.86 -13.05
N LEU A 120 -0.63 2.10 -12.69
CA LEU A 120 -0.36 3.17 -13.65
C LEU A 120 1.09 3.20 -14.12
N TRP A 121 2.02 2.95 -13.21
CA TRP A 121 3.45 3.08 -13.48
C TRP A 121 4.28 2.21 -12.56
N ARG A 122 5.42 1.76 -13.06
CA ARG A 122 6.44 1.03 -12.29
C ARG A 122 7.82 1.56 -12.68
N SER A 123 8.68 1.75 -11.70
CA SER A 123 10.07 2.12 -11.94
C SER A 123 10.89 0.94 -12.45
N ASP A 124 12.02 1.23 -13.08
CA ASP A 124 13.17 0.31 -13.08
C ASP A 124 13.67 0.07 -11.64
N GLN A 125 14.70 -0.76 -11.49
CA GLN A 125 15.33 -0.95 -10.18
C GLN A 125 15.95 0.37 -9.69
N VAL A 126 15.45 0.89 -8.56
CA VAL A 126 15.94 2.13 -7.91
C VAL A 126 16.74 1.86 -6.64
N ALA A 127 16.62 0.67 -6.05
CA ALA A 127 17.33 0.26 -4.85
C ALA A 127 17.97 -1.12 -4.99
N ARG A 128 18.94 -1.44 -4.12
CA ARG A 128 19.59 -2.75 -4.07
C ARG A 128 18.87 -3.73 -3.17
N ASP A 129 18.50 -3.30 -1.97
CA ASP A 129 17.92 -4.20 -0.97
C ASP A 129 16.76 -3.57 -0.16
N GLY A 130 16.60 -2.24 -0.16
CA GLY A 130 15.53 -1.60 0.60
C GLY A 130 15.05 -0.26 0.05
N ILE A 131 13.75 -0.03 0.25
CA ILE A 131 13.07 1.25 0.03
C ILE A 131 12.27 1.58 1.29
N LYS A 132 12.41 2.81 1.79
CA LYS A 132 11.59 3.37 2.88
C LYS A 132 10.83 4.57 2.32
N LEU A 133 9.50 4.56 2.46
CA LEU A 133 8.64 5.67 2.05
C LEU A 133 8.46 6.59 3.27
N ASP A 134 8.91 7.84 3.18
CA ASP A 134 8.91 8.75 4.33
C ASP A 134 7.68 9.66 4.32
N SER A 135 7.45 10.38 3.21
CA SER A 135 6.33 11.32 3.10
C SER A 135 5.91 11.57 1.67
N SER A 136 4.64 11.96 1.51
CA SER A 136 4.01 12.20 0.22
C SER A 136 3.25 13.52 0.27
N THR A 137 3.40 14.32 -0.79
CA THR A 137 2.68 15.59 -1.01
C THR A 137 1.79 15.46 -2.24
N GLU A 138 1.08 16.52 -2.64
CA GLU A 138 0.32 16.51 -3.90
C GLU A 138 1.22 16.45 -5.15
N LYS A 139 2.55 16.59 -5.04
CA LYS A 139 3.44 16.71 -6.21
C LYS A 139 4.50 15.62 -6.27
N GLU A 140 4.99 15.23 -5.12
CA GLU A 140 6.12 14.33 -5.01
C GLU A 140 6.03 13.42 -3.78
N LEU A 141 6.66 12.26 -3.94
CA LEU A 141 7.00 11.32 -2.89
C LEU A 141 8.47 11.52 -2.49
N THR A 142 8.75 11.41 -1.21
CA THR A 142 10.10 11.39 -0.66
C THR A 142 10.31 10.15 0.20
N GLY A 143 11.56 9.71 0.26
CA GLY A 143 11.91 8.54 1.06
C GLY A 143 13.40 8.26 1.02
N LYS A 144 13.75 7.00 1.30
CA LYS A 144 15.13 6.50 1.29
C LYS A 144 15.24 5.24 0.45
N VAL A 145 16.36 5.09 -0.25
CA VAL A 145 16.72 3.85 -0.94
C VAL A 145 18.08 3.38 -0.47
N GLU A 146 18.25 2.06 -0.41
CA GLU A 146 19.53 1.45 -0.12
C GLU A 146 20.33 1.21 -1.39
N GLN A 147 21.55 1.73 -1.41
CA GLN A 147 22.57 1.46 -2.43
C GLN A 147 23.73 0.68 -1.79
N TRP A 148 24.71 0.28 -2.61
CA TRP A 148 25.85 -0.53 -2.17
C TRP A 148 26.63 0.03 -0.98
N ASP A 149 26.70 1.35 -0.85
CA ASP A 149 27.45 2.03 0.20
C ASP A 149 26.55 2.66 1.27
N GLY A 150 25.24 2.36 1.26
CA GLY A 150 24.31 2.76 2.32
C GLY A 150 23.06 3.44 1.79
N TRP A 151 22.35 4.13 2.69
CA TRP A 151 21.07 4.74 2.38
C TRP A 151 21.22 6.13 1.77
N TYR A 152 20.38 6.42 0.79
CA TYR A 152 20.28 7.72 0.13
C TYR A 152 18.86 8.21 0.20
N THR A 153 18.69 9.52 0.40
CA THR A 153 17.38 10.16 0.20
C THR A 153 16.93 10.06 -1.25
N PHE A 154 15.64 10.20 -1.51
CA PHE A 154 15.12 10.32 -2.85
C PHE A 154 13.88 11.19 -2.97
N LYS A 155 13.60 11.55 -4.23
CA LYS A 155 12.35 12.17 -4.64
C LYS A 155 11.77 11.48 -5.87
N LEU A 156 10.45 11.36 -5.93
CA LEU A 156 9.70 10.92 -7.11
C LEU A 156 8.63 11.96 -7.43
N GLU A 157 8.74 12.62 -8.59
CA GLU A 157 7.74 13.56 -9.10
C GLU A 157 6.60 12.82 -9.81
N TYR A 158 5.35 13.08 -9.45
CA TYR A 158 4.20 12.33 -10.01
C TYR A 158 3.85 12.72 -11.44
N LYS A 159 4.17 13.95 -11.86
CA LYS A 159 3.76 14.49 -13.18
C LYS A 159 4.36 13.71 -14.35
N ASN A 160 5.59 13.23 -14.19
CA ASN A 160 6.39 12.58 -15.21
C ASN A 160 7.08 11.31 -14.71
N TRP A 161 6.75 10.87 -13.50
CA TRP A 161 7.38 9.73 -12.82
C TRP A 161 8.90 9.84 -12.72
N LYS A 162 9.40 11.07 -12.60
CA LYS A 162 10.84 11.30 -12.51
C LYS A 162 11.30 11.04 -11.09
N TRP A 163 12.02 9.94 -10.93
CA TRP A 163 12.78 9.63 -9.73
C TRP A 163 14.15 10.34 -9.77
N THR A 164 14.62 10.83 -8.62
CA THR A 164 15.97 11.37 -8.45
C THR A 164 16.55 10.91 -7.11
N GLN A 165 17.75 10.35 -7.14
CA GLN A 165 18.52 10.04 -5.94
C GLN A 165 19.10 11.34 -5.36
N GLY A 166 18.93 11.52 -4.05
CA GLY A 166 19.48 12.64 -3.29
C GLY A 166 20.81 12.29 -2.63
N SER A 167 21.07 12.94 -1.50
CA SER A 167 22.32 12.77 -0.73
C SER A 167 22.34 11.46 0.05
N ARG A 168 23.55 10.93 0.24
CA ARG A 168 23.83 9.81 1.15
C ARG A 168 23.53 10.22 2.60
N LEU A 169 22.95 9.30 3.36
CA LEU A 169 22.73 9.43 4.79
C LEU A 169 23.99 8.98 5.53
N THR A 170 24.43 9.76 6.51
CA THR A 170 25.63 9.47 7.30
C THR A 170 25.37 8.47 8.42
N GLU A 171 24.11 8.31 8.84
CA GLU A 171 23.64 7.40 9.89
C GLU A 171 22.18 6.99 9.57
N ASP A 172 21.79 5.77 9.96
CA ASP A 172 20.44 5.20 9.79
C ASP A 172 19.49 5.49 10.97
#